data_AF-A0A1G9A470-F1
#
_entry.id   AF-A0A1G9A470-F1
#
_cell.length_a   1.000
_cell.length_b   1.000
_cell.length_c   1.000
_cell.angle_alpha   90.00
_cell.angle_beta   90.00
_cell.angle_gamma   90.00
#
_symmetry.space_group_name_H-M   'P 1'
#
loop_
_entity.id
_entity.type
_entity.pdbx_description
1 polymer ?
#
loop_
_entity_poly.entity_id
_entity_poly.type
_entity_poly.pdbx_seq_one_letter_code
_entity_poly.pdbx_strand_id
1 'polypeptide(L)'
;MGPPTYTTFTVAVPQTVTYGVSKRKTAKNEVERTLADKKTALTKEKAFYDVLEQYLDESFPTVEETDDLNREDKGEAEQLRNRLETNFVETFIDSPVLALAGFDDAATKIYDIFEGIQADLSQRNKENIDNYLETVPIRFNNEVANAGIPEQGTHPDDISVLLKILELECENITTRWHLWKRISNISQETTDPSLDAAVARDIRRALRDVVVDSEESWLDSVVIDPTIQKQYENKDDEFVEKQEACEEAETAYDEVAGELEELIRDWKEEAWDTADKLAAITRYEDDVKSAIDDLATHLSTKADAVESDDIQEVQNTTLQLNTVGPLDEFEASGLKPLNEKLDDMGVAQIDRNQLEAEFAIVKDARELHLEHGGWL
;
A
#
# COMPACT_ATOMS: atom_id res chain seq x y z
N MET A 1 -24.08 6.62 50.12
CA MET A 1 -22.97 6.18 49.26
C MET A 1 -23.18 6.89 47.93
N GLY A 2 -22.27 7.78 47.53
CA GLY A 2 -22.41 8.54 46.29
C GLY A 2 -22.13 7.68 45.06
N PRO A 3 -22.57 8.10 43.86
CA PRO A 3 -22.34 7.35 42.62
C PRO A 3 -20.83 7.27 42.32
N PRO A 4 -20.37 6.18 41.66
CA PRO A 4 -18.95 6.04 41.32
C PRO A 4 -18.53 7.13 40.34
N THR A 5 -17.46 7.84 40.67
CA THR A 5 -16.76 8.74 39.73
C THR A 5 -16.14 7.90 38.62
N TYR A 6 -16.72 7.96 37.43
CA TYR A 6 -16.12 7.39 36.23
C TYR A 6 -14.84 8.17 35.89
N THR A 7 -13.70 7.49 35.91
CA THR A 7 -12.46 8.00 35.32
C THR A 7 -12.62 8.10 33.81
N THR A 8 -12.16 9.21 33.24
CA THR A 8 -12.01 9.40 31.79
C THR A 8 -11.27 8.21 31.20
N PHE A 9 -11.93 7.45 30.32
CA PHE A 9 -11.26 6.46 29.50
C PHE A 9 -10.46 7.21 28.44
N THR A 10 -9.13 7.05 28.47
CA THR A 10 -8.27 7.50 27.39
C THR A 10 -8.53 6.57 26.20
N VAL A 11 -9.31 7.02 25.23
CA VAL A 11 -9.34 6.37 23.92
C VAL A 11 -7.98 6.62 23.28
N ALA A 12 -7.18 5.57 23.14
CA ALA A 12 -6.00 5.62 22.29
C ALA A 12 -6.50 5.92 20.87
N VAL A 13 -6.30 7.16 20.42
CA VAL A 13 -6.44 7.51 19.00
C VAL A 13 -5.44 6.60 18.29
N PRO A 14 -5.85 5.79 17.29
CA PRO A 14 -4.90 5.13 16.43
C PRO A 14 -4.10 6.24 15.76
N GLN A 15 -2.86 6.46 16.18
CA GLN A 15 -1.92 7.09 15.28
C GLN A 15 -1.71 6.07 14.17
N THR A 16 -2.35 6.31 13.03
CA THR A 16 -1.86 5.82 11.75
C THR A 16 -0.46 6.38 11.59
N VAL A 17 0.53 5.65 12.11
CA VAL A 17 1.85 5.67 11.51
C VAL A 17 1.58 5.14 10.12
N THR A 18 1.44 6.03 9.15
CA THR A 18 1.55 5.68 7.73
C THR A 18 2.98 5.20 7.54
N TYR A 19 3.25 3.97 8.00
CA TYR A 19 4.33 3.16 7.48
C TYR A 19 4.14 3.21 5.98
N GLY A 20 5.19 3.57 5.24
CA GLY A 20 5.15 3.64 3.79
C GLY A 20 5.02 2.24 3.19
N VAL A 21 3.98 1.48 3.55
CA VAL A 21 3.68 0.14 3.05
C VAL A 21 3.47 0.21 1.54
N SER A 22 2.81 1.26 1.04
CA SER A 22 2.67 1.52 -0.41
C SER A 22 4.03 1.76 -1.08
N LYS A 23 4.89 2.61 -0.50
CA LYS A 23 6.25 2.86 -1.00
C LYS A 23 7.13 1.61 -0.94
N ARG A 24 7.00 0.79 0.10
CA ARG A 24 7.74 -0.45 0.28
C ARG A 24 7.24 -1.55 -0.65
N LYS A 25 5.92 -1.65 -0.89
CA LYS A 25 5.29 -2.55 -1.88
C LYS A 25 5.69 -2.16 -3.31
N THR A 26 5.74 -0.86 -3.60
CA THR A 26 6.20 -0.34 -4.90
C THR A 26 7.69 -0.61 -5.10
N ALA A 27 8.54 -0.28 -4.13
CA ALA A 27 9.97 -0.57 -4.17
C ALA A 27 10.24 -2.08 -4.27
N LYS A 28 9.42 -2.90 -3.59
CA LYS A 28 9.48 -4.35 -3.68
C LYS A 28 9.17 -4.84 -5.09
N ASN A 29 8.02 -4.47 -5.66
CA ASN A 29 7.64 -4.90 -7.01
C ASN A 29 8.69 -4.46 -8.03
N GLU A 30 9.26 -3.26 -7.85
CA GLU A 30 10.31 -2.76 -8.73
C GLU A 30 11.62 -3.53 -8.58
N VAL A 31 12.01 -3.94 -7.37
CA VAL A 31 13.18 -4.81 -7.16
C VAL A 31 12.96 -6.20 -7.73
N GLU A 32 11.81 -6.84 -7.46
CA GLU A 32 11.49 -8.16 -8.02
C GLU A 32 11.54 -8.12 -9.56
N ARG A 33 10.95 -7.09 -10.16
CA ARG A 33 11.00 -6.85 -11.60
C ARG A 33 12.43 -6.63 -12.09
N THR A 34 13.17 -5.73 -11.45
CA THR A 34 14.56 -5.42 -11.83
C THR A 34 15.48 -6.64 -11.73
N LEU A 35 15.36 -7.44 -10.66
CA LEU A 35 16.11 -8.69 -10.49
C LEU A 35 15.71 -9.72 -11.55
N ALA A 36 14.41 -9.87 -11.84
CA ALA A 36 13.93 -10.79 -12.86
C ALA A 36 14.38 -10.40 -14.27
N ASP A 37 14.29 -9.11 -14.62
CA ASP A 37 14.72 -8.55 -15.89
C ASP A 37 16.24 -8.76 -16.07
N LYS A 38 17.03 -8.39 -15.05
CA LYS A 38 18.49 -8.57 -15.06
C LYS A 38 18.88 -10.04 -15.17
N LYS A 39 18.23 -10.93 -14.43
CA LYS A 39 18.47 -12.39 -14.53
C LYS A 39 18.16 -12.91 -15.94
N THR A 40 17.07 -12.44 -16.55
CA THR A 40 16.68 -12.84 -17.90
C THR A 40 17.70 -12.37 -18.92
N ALA A 41 18.13 -11.11 -18.84
CA ALA A 41 19.18 -10.54 -19.69
C ALA A 41 20.48 -11.35 -19.59
N LEU A 42 20.96 -11.64 -18.37
CA LEU A 42 22.19 -12.42 -18.16
C LEU A 42 22.07 -13.88 -18.63
N THR A 43 20.87 -14.47 -18.53
CA THR A 43 20.63 -15.83 -19.02
C THR A 43 20.64 -15.86 -20.56
N LYS A 44 20.05 -14.87 -21.21
CA LYS A 44 20.12 -14.70 -22.68
C LYS A 44 21.56 -14.51 -23.13
N GLU A 45 22.31 -13.65 -22.44
CA GLU A 45 23.73 -13.42 -22.70
C GLU A 45 24.55 -14.71 -22.58
N LYS A 46 24.34 -15.50 -21.52
CA LYS A 46 25.01 -16.79 -21.34
C LYS A 46 24.71 -17.76 -22.49
N ALA A 47 23.44 -17.91 -22.86
CA ALA A 47 23.04 -18.76 -23.99
C ALA A 47 23.67 -18.30 -25.32
N PHE A 48 23.84 -16.99 -25.48
CA PHE A 48 24.54 -16.43 -26.62
C PHE A 48 26.03 -16.79 -26.64
N TYR A 49 26.71 -16.71 -25.49
CA TYR A 49 28.09 -17.15 -25.35
C TYR A 49 28.26 -18.65 -25.58
N ASP A 50 27.33 -19.49 -25.11
CA ASP A 50 27.35 -20.94 -25.37
C ASP A 50 27.31 -21.24 -26.88
N VAL A 51 26.47 -20.51 -27.64
CA VAL A 51 26.39 -20.65 -29.11
C VAL A 51 27.67 -20.19 -29.79
N LEU A 52 28.26 -19.09 -29.34
CA LEU A 52 29.54 -18.61 -29.86
C LEU A 52 30.68 -19.58 -29.56
N GLU A 53 30.74 -20.12 -28.36
CA GLU A 53 31.73 -21.11 -27.96
C GLU A 53 31.62 -22.35 -28.85
N GLN A 54 30.40 -22.86 -29.04
CA GLN A 54 30.13 -23.96 -29.97
C GLN A 54 30.58 -23.64 -31.39
N TYR A 55 30.28 -22.43 -31.89
CA TYR A 55 30.72 -22.01 -33.22
C TYR A 55 32.26 -21.96 -33.35
N LEU A 56 32.95 -21.45 -32.33
CA LEU A 56 34.42 -21.42 -32.30
C LEU A 56 35.01 -22.83 -32.24
N ASP A 57 34.40 -23.75 -31.49
CA ASP A 57 34.82 -25.16 -31.42
C ASP A 57 34.64 -25.89 -32.73
N GLU A 58 33.51 -25.65 -33.43
CA GLU A 58 33.22 -26.31 -34.71
C GLU A 58 34.01 -25.71 -35.88
N SER A 59 34.17 -24.39 -35.90
CA SER A 59 34.75 -23.66 -37.04
C SER A 59 36.24 -23.39 -36.88
N PHE A 60 36.74 -23.28 -35.65
CA PHE A 60 38.14 -22.96 -35.32
C PHE A 60 38.69 -23.85 -34.19
N PRO A 61 38.65 -25.20 -34.32
CA PRO A 61 39.04 -26.12 -33.25
C PRO A 61 40.52 -26.02 -32.85
N THR A 62 41.38 -25.50 -33.73
CA THR A 62 42.83 -25.36 -33.49
C THR A 62 43.22 -24.04 -32.85
N VAL A 63 42.28 -23.08 -32.72
CA VAL A 63 42.56 -21.76 -32.16
C VAL A 63 42.40 -21.81 -30.65
N GLU A 64 43.52 -21.71 -29.95
CA GLU A 64 43.60 -21.58 -28.48
C GLU A 64 43.52 -20.11 -28.04
N GLU A 65 43.38 -19.88 -26.73
CA GLU A 65 43.46 -18.54 -26.15
C GLU A 65 44.87 -17.93 -26.31
N THR A 66 44.96 -16.60 -26.41
CA THR A 66 46.23 -15.87 -26.38
C THR A 66 46.33 -14.95 -25.17
N ASP A 67 47.52 -14.86 -24.59
CA ASP A 67 47.88 -13.88 -23.57
C ASP A 67 48.43 -12.58 -24.19
N ASP A 68 48.73 -12.58 -25.51
CA ASP A 68 49.39 -11.47 -26.20
C ASP A 68 48.36 -10.65 -26.99
N LEU A 69 47.59 -9.85 -26.24
CA LEU A 69 46.52 -9.00 -26.77
C LEU A 69 47.08 -7.73 -27.44
N ASN A 70 46.56 -7.40 -28.63
CA ASN A 70 46.97 -6.19 -29.35
C ASN A 70 46.43 -4.92 -28.69
N ARG A 71 46.93 -3.75 -29.14
CA ARG A 71 46.55 -2.45 -28.56
C ARG A 71 45.06 -2.12 -28.68
N GLU A 72 44.39 -2.57 -29.75
CA GLU A 72 42.93 -2.43 -29.91
C GLU A 72 42.15 -3.33 -28.93
N ASP A 73 42.79 -4.40 -28.45
CA ASP A 73 42.17 -5.42 -27.60
C ASP A 73 42.18 -5.00 -26.13
N LYS A 74 43.06 -4.05 -25.77
CA LYS A 74 43.17 -3.47 -24.42
C LYS A 74 42.01 -2.57 -24.05
N GLY A 75 41.44 -1.83 -25.02
CA GLY A 75 40.27 -0.98 -24.75
C GLY A 75 39.03 -1.79 -24.37
N GLU A 76 38.90 -3.02 -24.88
CA GLU A 76 37.80 -3.91 -24.53
C GLU A 76 37.97 -4.50 -23.12
N ALA A 77 39.19 -4.87 -22.79
CA ALA A 77 39.51 -5.35 -21.46
C ALA A 77 39.18 -4.27 -20.39
N GLU A 78 39.41 -2.99 -20.70
CA GLU A 78 38.97 -1.86 -19.87
C GLU A 78 37.44 -1.77 -19.75
N GLN A 79 36.69 -2.02 -20.82
CA GLN A 79 35.22 -2.01 -20.77
C GLN A 79 34.66 -3.15 -19.90
N LEU A 80 35.21 -4.36 -20.02
CA LEU A 80 34.84 -5.48 -19.16
C LEU A 80 35.13 -5.20 -17.69
N ARG A 81 36.25 -4.55 -17.42
CA ARG A 81 36.60 -4.11 -16.06
C ARG A 81 35.58 -3.08 -15.55
N ASN A 82 35.27 -2.06 -16.34
CA ASN A 82 34.28 -1.03 -16.00
C ASN A 82 32.88 -1.61 -15.79
N ARG A 83 32.51 -2.66 -16.54
CA ARG A 83 31.25 -3.37 -16.35
C ARG A 83 31.16 -4.00 -14.96
N LEU A 84 32.25 -4.62 -14.48
CA LEU A 84 32.29 -5.18 -13.14
C LEU A 84 32.32 -4.10 -12.06
N GLU A 85 33.25 -3.15 -12.18
CA GLU A 85 33.48 -2.08 -11.19
C GLU A 85 32.27 -1.14 -11.11
N THR A 86 31.97 -0.44 -12.19
CA THR A 86 31.03 0.67 -12.17
C THR A 86 29.60 0.24 -12.44
N ASN A 87 29.36 -0.56 -13.48
CA ASN A 87 27.97 -0.88 -13.87
C ASN A 87 27.33 -1.86 -12.90
N PHE A 88 28.07 -2.87 -12.47
CA PHE A 88 27.53 -3.92 -11.62
C PHE A 88 27.66 -3.59 -10.13
N VAL A 89 28.87 -3.35 -9.63
CA VAL A 89 29.05 -3.14 -8.19
C VAL A 89 28.61 -1.75 -7.76
N GLU A 90 29.16 -0.68 -8.36
CA GLU A 90 28.85 0.69 -7.93
C GLU A 90 27.43 1.16 -8.30
N THR A 91 26.86 0.66 -9.40
CA THR A 91 25.53 1.14 -9.87
C THR A 91 24.39 0.20 -9.52
N PHE A 92 24.56 -1.11 -9.72
CA PHE A 92 23.49 -2.07 -9.48
C PHE A 92 23.43 -2.53 -8.02
N ILE A 93 24.58 -2.91 -7.42
CA ILE A 93 24.62 -3.38 -6.01
C ILE A 93 24.43 -2.24 -5.01
N ASP A 94 25.04 -1.07 -5.24
CA ASP A 94 24.84 0.11 -4.38
C ASP A 94 23.55 0.90 -4.74
N SER A 95 22.65 0.31 -5.52
CA SER A 95 21.41 0.98 -5.93
C SER A 95 20.53 1.32 -4.71
N PRO A 96 20.05 2.57 -4.58
CA PRO A 96 19.12 2.96 -3.52
C PRO A 96 17.82 2.14 -3.51
N VAL A 97 17.47 1.53 -4.65
CA VAL A 97 16.28 0.70 -4.81
C VAL A 97 16.42 -0.62 -4.02
N LEU A 98 17.62 -1.20 -3.94
CA LEU A 98 17.91 -2.38 -3.12
C LEU A 98 17.82 -2.06 -1.62
N ALA A 99 18.34 -0.91 -1.20
CA ALA A 99 18.22 -0.45 0.19
C ALA A 99 16.75 -0.26 0.61
N LEU A 100 15.92 0.36 -0.24
CA LEU A 100 14.49 0.57 0.01
C LEU A 100 13.68 -0.74 0.12
N ALA A 101 14.10 -1.79 -0.58
CA ALA A 101 13.51 -3.13 -0.48
C ALA A 101 14.02 -3.95 0.72
N GLY A 102 15.01 -3.43 1.45
CA GLY A 102 15.55 -4.05 2.66
C GLY A 102 16.75 -4.97 2.42
N PHE A 103 17.49 -4.78 1.32
CA PHE A 103 18.76 -5.47 1.04
C PHE A 103 19.99 -4.72 1.56
N ASP A 104 19.82 -3.63 2.30
CA ASP A 104 20.91 -2.71 2.70
C ASP A 104 22.11 -3.45 3.34
N ASP A 105 21.84 -4.35 4.30
CA ASP A 105 22.87 -5.14 4.96
C ASP A 105 23.57 -6.14 4.01
N ALA A 106 22.82 -6.71 3.05
CA ALA A 106 23.36 -7.64 2.06
C ALA A 106 24.20 -6.91 1.01
N ALA A 107 23.69 -5.81 0.46
CA ALA A 107 24.35 -4.95 -0.51
C ALA A 107 25.65 -4.37 0.07
N THR A 108 25.60 -3.81 1.28
CA THR A 108 26.78 -3.29 2.00
C THR A 108 27.86 -4.37 2.14
N LYS A 109 27.46 -5.58 2.57
CA LYS A 109 28.43 -6.67 2.76
C LYS A 109 29.03 -7.17 1.45
N ILE A 110 28.25 -7.21 0.37
CA ILE A 110 28.74 -7.55 -0.97
C ILE A 110 29.73 -6.49 -1.46
N TYR A 111 29.41 -5.21 -1.25
CA TYR A 111 30.26 -4.09 -1.60
C TYR A 111 31.59 -4.09 -0.80
N ASP A 112 31.56 -4.37 0.50
CA ASP A 112 32.75 -4.50 1.35
C ASP A 112 33.72 -5.60 0.86
N ILE A 113 33.17 -6.72 0.37
CA ILE A 113 33.97 -7.80 -0.23
C ILE A 113 34.68 -7.29 -1.48
N PHE A 114 33.96 -6.55 -2.34
CA PHE A 114 34.54 -5.98 -3.55
C PHE A 114 35.66 -4.99 -3.23
N GLU A 115 35.45 -4.05 -2.31
CA GLU A 115 36.48 -3.10 -1.87
C GLU A 115 37.70 -3.83 -1.28
N GLY A 116 37.48 -4.89 -0.49
CA GLY A 116 38.55 -5.70 0.07
C GLY A 116 39.42 -6.35 -1.00
N ILE A 117 38.82 -6.85 -2.08
CA ILE A 117 39.53 -7.45 -3.23
C ILE A 117 40.32 -6.37 -3.98
N GLN A 118 39.70 -5.20 -4.25
CA GLN A 118 40.35 -4.06 -4.91
C GLN A 118 41.57 -3.56 -4.13
N ALA A 119 41.46 -3.44 -2.81
CA ALA A 119 42.54 -3.02 -1.94
C ALA A 119 43.74 -3.99 -1.96
N ASP A 120 43.50 -5.31 -1.94
CA ASP A 120 44.57 -6.32 -2.03
C ASP A 120 45.25 -6.31 -3.41
N LEU A 121 44.50 -6.10 -4.50
CA LEU A 121 45.07 -6.00 -5.85
C LEU A 121 45.96 -4.78 -6.03
N SER A 122 45.50 -3.63 -5.51
CA SER A 122 46.25 -2.37 -5.52
C SER A 122 47.57 -2.50 -4.76
N GLN A 123 47.58 -3.23 -3.63
CA GLN A 123 48.81 -3.47 -2.86
C GLN A 123 49.80 -4.41 -3.55
N ARG A 124 49.32 -5.30 -4.43
CA ARG A 124 50.17 -6.28 -5.13
C ARG A 124 50.75 -5.79 -6.46
N ASN A 125 50.54 -4.53 -6.84
CA ASN A 125 50.91 -3.99 -8.16
C ASN A 125 50.40 -4.88 -9.32
N LYS A 126 49.26 -5.55 -9.13
CA LYS A 126 48.63 -6.42 -10.12
C LYS A 126 47.57 -5.67 -10.94
N GLU A 127 47.82 -4.39 -11.25
CA GLU A 127 46.92 -3.54 -12.06
C GLU A 127 46.88 -3.92 -13.56
N ASN A 128 47.45 -5.08 -13.95
CA ASN A 128 47.23 -5.57 -15.32
C ASN A 128 45.77 -6.03 -15.45
N ILE A 129 45.05 -5.44 -16.41
CA ILE A 129 43.64 -5.71 -16.68
C ILE A 129 43.41 -7.20 -16.98
N ASP A 130 44.36 -7.87 -17.62
CA ASP A 130 44.26 -9.30 -17.92
C ASP A 130 44.17 -10.14 -16.64
N ASN A 131 45.07 -9.87 -15.68
CA ASN A 131 45.05 -10.53 -14.36
C ASN A 131 43.79 -10.17 -13.58
N TYR A 132 43.27 -8.95 -13.76
CA TYR A 132 42.06 -8.50 -13.11
C TYR A 132 40.84 -9.32 -13.60
N LEU A 133 40.61 -9.39 -14.90
CA LEU A 133 39.46 -10.09 -15.48
C LEU A 133 39.51 -11.61 -15.26
N GLU A 134 40.70 -12.19 -15.17
CA GLU A 134 40.86 -13.61 -14.85
C GLU A 134 40.64 -13.92 -13.36
N THR A 135 41.05 -13.02 -12.46
CA THR A 135 41.10 -13.33 -11.02
C THR A 135 39.90 -12.78 -10.24
N VAL A 136 39.46 -11.56 -10.55
CA VAL A 136 38.52 -10.80 -9.71
C VAL A 136 37.11 -11.36 -9.75
N PRO A 137 36.49 -11.65 -10.90
CA PRO A 137 35.14 -12.23 -10.92
C PRO A 137 35.07 -13.55 -10.14
N ILE A 138 36.06 -14.42 -10.32
CA ILE A 138 36.15 -15.73 -9.64
C ILE A 138 36.33 -15.54 -8.13
N ARG A 139 37.25 -14.68 -7.72
CA ARG A 139 37.52 -14.42 -6.31
C ARG A 139 36.32 -13.77 -5.63
N PHE A 140 35.70 -12.80 -6.27
CA PHE A 140 34.52 -12.11 -5.78
C PHE A 140 33.36 -13.08 -5.57
N ASN A 141 33.04 -13.91 -6.57
CA ASN A 141 31.99 -14.92 -6.44
C ASN A 141 32.26 -15.90 -5.29
N ASN A 142 33.51 -16.38 -5.15
CA ASN A 142 33.90 -17.26 -4.05
C ASN A 142 33.81 -16.60 -2.68
N GLU A 143 34.24 -15.35 -2.54
CA GLU A 143 34.18 -14.63 -1.26
C GLU A 143 32.73 -14.33 -0.88
N VAL A 144 31.88 -13.92 -1.83
CA VAL A 144 30.44 -13.72 -1.61
C VAL A 144 29.76 -15.02 -1.15
N ALA A 145 30.02 -16.15 -1.82
CA ALA A 145 29.45 -17.45 -1.44
C ALA A 145 29.85 -17.89 -0.02
N ASN A 146 31.06 -17.53 0.43
CA ASN A 146 31.59 -17.93 1.74
C ASN A 146 31.30 -16.91 2.86
N ALA A 147 30.89 -15.69 2.51
CA ALA A 147 30.74 -14.61 3.48
C ALA A 147 29.54 -14.79 4.43
N GLY A 148 28.62 -15.71 4.14
CA GLY A 148 27.37 -15.85 4.88
C GLY A 148 26.57 -14.57 4.78
N ILE A 149 26.16 -14.19 3.57
CA ILE A 149 25.38 -12.98 3.31
C ILE A 149 24.10 -13.06 4.15
N PRO A 150 23.78 -12.04 4.97
CA PRO A 150 22.59 -12.06 5.80
C PRO A 150 21.36 -12.29 4.93
N GLU A 151 20.58 -13.33 5.22
CA GLU A 151 19.26 -13.53 4.63
C GLU A 151 18.21 -12.58 5.23
N GLN A 152 18.63 -11.41 5.73
CA GLN A 152 17.76 -10.45 6.36
C GLN A 152 17.18 -9.50 5.30
N GLY A 153 15.85 -9.44 5.28
CA GLY A 153 15.05 -8.67 4.35
C GLY A 153 13.58 -9.02 4.52
N THR A 154 12.69 -8.33 3.81
CA THR A 154 11.25 -8.63 3.85
C THR A 154 10.93 -10.02 3.27
N HIS A 155 11.84 -10.61 2.48
CA HIS A 155 11.74 -11.94 1.86
C HIS A 155 13.13 -12.59 1.68
N PRO A 156 13.44 -13.71 2.38
CA PRO A 156 14.71 -14.43 2.24
C PRO A 156 14.98 -14.98 0.83
N ASP A 157 13.91 -15.28 0.09
CA ASP A 157 14.01 -15.90 -1.24
C ASP A 157 14.65 -14.96 -2.28
N ASP A 158 14.46 -13.65 -2.17
CA ASP A 158 14.96 -12.67 -3.14
C ASP A 158 16.48 -12.44 -3.02
N ILE A 159 17.04 -12.68 -1.83
CA ILE A 159 18.50 -12.65 -1.63
C ILE A 159 19.15 -13.79 -2.41
N SER A 160 18.51 -14.96 -2.43
CA SER A 160 18.98 -16.07 -3.26
C SER A 160 18.96 -15.74 -4.76
N VAL A 161 18.04 -14.88 -5.20
CA VAL A 161 17.96 -14.40 -6.59
C VAL A 161 19.09 -13.42 -6.88
N LEU A 162 19.32 -12.45 -5.98
CA LEU A 162 20.44 -11.51 -6.08
C LEU A 162 21.78 -12.25 -6.15
N LEU A 163 22.00 -13.25 -5.28
CA LEU A 163 23.23 -14.05 -5.29
C LEU A 163 23.42 -14.82 -6.61
N LYS A 164 22.34 -15.36 -7.18
CA LYS A 164 22.40 -16.01 -8.51
C LYS A 164 22.71 -15.01 -9.63
N ILE A 165 22.23 -13.77 -9.52
CA ILE A 165 22.56 -12.71 -10.49
C ILE A 165 24.04 -12.34 -10.39
N LEU A 166 24.60 -12.24 -9.17
CA LEU A 166 26.04 -12.03 -8.94
C LEU A 166 26.87 -13.15 -9.57
N GLU A 167 26.49 -14.40 -9.32
CA GLU A 167 27.16 -15.57 -9.88
C GLU A 167 27.13 -15.54 -11.41
N LEU A 168 25.95 -15.34 -12.01
CA LEU A 168 25.78 -15.27 -13.46
C LEU A 168 26.54 -14.11 -14.11
N GLU A 169 26.55 -12.92 -13.52
CA GLU A 169 27.30 -11.78 -14.04
C GLU A 169 28.81 -12.07 -14.02
N CYS A 170 29.33 -12.66 -12.94
CA CYS A 170 30.73 -13.04 -12.85
C CYS A 170 31.10 -14.12 -13.88
N GLU A 171 30.25 -15.14 -14.04
CA GLU A 171 30.40 -16.17 -15.07
C GLU A 171 30.42 -15.57 -16.48
N ASN A 172 29.49 -14.67 -16.79
CA ASN A 172 29.40 -14.03 -18.11
C ASN A 172 30.62 -13.16 -18.40
N ILE A 173 31.12 -12.40 -17.42
CA ILE A 173 32.34 -11.59 -17.57
C ILE A 173 33.56 -12.48 -17.84
N THR A 174 33.72 -13.57 -17.07
CA THR A 174 34.81 -14.52 -17.27
C THR A 174 34.70 -15.21 -18.63
N THR A 175 33.51 -15.66 -19.01
CA THR A 175 33.26 -16.33 -20.31
C THR A 175 33.55 -15.40 -21.47
N ARG A 176 33.05 -14.16 -21.43
CA ARG A 176 33.34 -13.13 -22.44
C ARG A 176 34.83 -12.86 -22.55
N TRP A 177 35.55 -12.81 -21.44
CA TRP A 177 37.01 -12.65 -21.44
C TRP A 177 37.74 -13.81 -22.14
N HIS A 178 37.36 -15.06 -21.88
CA HIS A 178 37.93 -16.24 -22.54
C HIS A 178 37.62 -16.28 -24.03
N LEU A 179 36.36 -16.05 -24.41
CA LEU A 179 35.94 -15.94 -25.81
C LEU A 179 36.71 -14.83 -26.53
N TRP A 180 36.93 -13.68 -25.87
CA TRP A 180 37.71 -12.58 -26.40
C TRP A 180 39.15 -12.96 -26.72
N LYS A 181 39.84 -13.61 -25.77
CA LYS A 181 41.22 -14.09 -25.97
C LYS A 181 41.30 -15.07 -27.13
N ARG A 182 40.35 -16.01 -27.21
CA ARG A 182 40.31 -17.01 -28.28
C ARG A 182 40.03 -16.38 -29.65
N ILE A 183 39.03 -15.50 -29.75
CA ILE A 183 38.70 -14.77 -30.98
C ILE A 183 39.90 -13.93 -31.44
N SER A 184 40.55 -13.21 -30.51
CA SER A 184 41.69 -12.35 -30.83
C SER A 184 42.86 -13.12 -31.46
N ASN A 185 42.99 -14.41 -31.13
CA ASN A 185 44.00 -15.32 -31.66
C ASN A 185 43.66 -15.93 -33.03
N ILE A 186 42.47 -15.69 -33.60
CA ILE A 186 42.12 -16.18 -34.96
C ILE A 186 43.01 -15.46 -35.98
N SER A 187 43.98 -16.19 -36.54
CA SER A 187 44.92 -15.68 -37.53
C SER A 187 45.17 -16.70 -38.63
N GLN A 188 45.94 -16.31 -39.63
CA GLN A 188 46.37 -17.21 -40.69
C GLN A 188 47.19 -18.38 -40.13
N GLU A 189 47.98 -18.14 -39.09
CA GLU A 189 48.91 -19.09 -38.48
C GLU A 189 48.25 -20.07 -37.50
N THR A 190 47.11 -19.69 -36.91
CA THR A 190 46.44 -20.46 -35.84
C THR A 190 45.24 -21.27 -36.33
N THR A 191 44.80 -21.05 -37.58
CA THR A 191 43.64 -21.71 -38.18
C THR A 191 44.03 -22.87 -39.10
N ASP A 192 43.24 -23.95 -39.08
CA ASP A 192 43.37 -25.10 -39.99
C ASP A 192 42.01 -25.43 -40.64
N PRO A 193 41.87 -25.31 -41.98
CA PRO A 193 42.87 -24.85 -42.93
C PRO A 193 43.19 -23.35 -42.76
N SER A 194 44.44 -22.99 -43.02
CA SER A 194 44.96 -21.62 -42.89
C SER A 194 44.11 -20.62 -43.67
N LEU A 195 43.50 -19.68 -42.94
CA LEU A 195 42.71 -18.59 -43.52
C LEU A 195 43.60 -17.52 -44.14
N ASP A 196 43.07 -16.81 -45.15
CA ASP A 196 43.70 -15.57 -45.60
C ASP A 196 43.71 -14.52 -44.48
N ALA A 197 44.78 -13.75 -44.35
CA ALA A 197 44.95 -12.78 -43.27
C ALA A 197 43.88 -11.66 -43.27
N ALA A 198 43.31 -11.31 -44.43
CA ALA A 198 42.19 -10.37 -44.50
C ALA A 198 40.91 -11.03 -44.00
N VAL A 199 40.64 -12.26 -44.42
CA VAL A 199 39.47 -13.05 -43.99
C VAL A 199 39.50 -13.30 -42.48
N ALA A 200 40.65 -13.70 -41.92
CA ALA A 200 40.82 -13.88 -40.48
C ALA A 200 40.60 -12.57 -39.71
N ARG A 201 41.04 -11.42 -40.26
CA ARG A 201 40.76 -10.10 -39.66
C ARG A 201 39.27 -9.76 -39.68
N ASP A 202 38.59 -10.03 -40.79
CA ASP A 202 37.16 -9.73 -40.94
C ASP A 202 36.30 -10.61 -40.03
N ILE A 203 36.63 -11.90 -39.91
CA ILE A 203 35.99 -12.83 -38.97
C ILE A 203 36.21 -12.37 -37.53
N ARG A 204 37.45 -12.04 -37.16
CA ARG A 204 37.76 -11.50 -35.82
C ARG A 204 36.95 -10.28 -35.52
N ARG A 205 36.88 -9.33 -36.45
CA ARG A 205 36.11 -8.11 -36.30
C ARG A 205 34.62 -8.40 -36.17
N ALA A 206 34.06 -9.28 -37.00
CA ALA A 206 32.63 -9.62 -36.94
C ALA A 206 32.27 -10.31 -35.61
N LEU A 207 33.07 -11.27 -35.15
CA LEU A 207 32.88 -11.93 -33.86
C LEU A 207 33.14 -10.99 -32.68
N ARG A 208 34.10 -10.08 -32.82
CA ARG A 208 34.36 -8.99 -31.86
C ARG A 208 33.17 -8.08 -31.75
N ASP A 209 32.67 -7.52 -32.84
CA ASP A 209 31.53 -6.59 -32.83
C ASP A 209 30.30 -7.24 -32.17
N VAL A 210 30.14 -8.56 -32.34
CA VAL A 210 29.09 -9.38 -31.73
C VAL A 210 29.32 -9.68 -30.22
N VAL A 211 30.56 -9.84 -29.77
CA VAL A 211 30.92 -10.03 -28.35
C VAL A 211 30.96 -8.70 -27.60
N VAL A 212 31.27 -7.60 -28.29
CA VAL A 212 31.58 -6.29 -27.71
C VAL A 212 30.37 -5.41 -27.56
N ASP A 213 29.38 -5.48 -28.45
CA ASP A 213 28.25 -4.57 -28.42
C ASP A 213 27.48 -4.72 -27.11
N SER A 214 27.70 -3.74 -26.22
CA SER A 214 27.06 -3.61 -24.92
C SER A 214 25.63 -3.11 -25.05
N GLU A 215 25.17 -2.80 -26.27
CA GLU A 215 23.76 -2.53 -26.49
C GLU A 215 22.97 -3.84 -26.50
N GLU A 216 22.28 -4.11 -25.39
CA GLU A 216 21.22 -5.13 -25.26
C GLU A 216 20.20 -5.10 -26.43
N SER A 217 20.18 -4.03 -27.25
CA SER A 217 19.31 -3.82 -28.40
C SER A 217 19.47 -4.87 -29.52
N TRP A 218 20.68 -5.43 -29.72
CA TRP A 218 20.89 -6.44 -30.77
C TRP A 218 20.45 -7.86 -30.34
N LEU A 219 20.66 -8.24 -29.07
CA LEU A 219 20.27 -9.55 -28.55
C LEU A 219 18.75 -9.79 -28.59
N ASP A 220 17.96 -8.75 -28.33
CA ASP A 220 16.50 -8.80 -28.48
C ASP A 220 16.04 -8.89 -29.96
N SER A 221 16.91 -8.57 -30.92
CA SER A 221 16.59 -8.60 -32.36
C SER A 221 17.00 -9.89 -33.08
N VAL A 222 17.98 -10.64 -32.54
CA VAL A 222 18.59 -11.79 -33.24
C VAL A 222 18.26 -13.15 -32.61
N VAL A 223 17.95 -13.22 -31.31
CA VAL A 223 17.48 -14.45 -30.64
C VAL A 223 15.97 -14.41 -30.44
N ILE A 224 15.23 -14.13 -31.51
CA ILE A 224 13.78 -14.31 -31.53
C ILE A 224 13.51 -15.71 -32.08
N ASP A 225 13.37 -16.69 -31.19
CA ASP A 225 12.55 -17.85 -31.52
C ASP A 225 11.10 -17.35 -31.66
N PRO A 226 10.48 -17.39 -32.86
CA PRO A 226 9.14 -16.85 -33.10
C PRO A 226 8.08 -17.51 -32.20
N THR A 227 8.38 -18.69 -31.67
CA THR A 227 7.52 -19.46 -30.76
C THR A 227 7.60 -18.93 -29.33
N ILE A 228 8.76 -18.41 -28.90
CA ILE A 228 8.95 -17.81 -27.58
C ILE A 228 8.40 -16.38 -27.56
N GLN A 229 8.65 -15.57 -28.59
CA GLN A 229 8.07 -14.22 -28.65
C GLN A 229 6.55 -14.24 -28.63
N LYS A 230 5.92 -15.19 -29.33
CA LYS A 230 4.48 -15.37 -29.29
C LYS A 230 3.96 -15.87 -27.94
N GLN A 231 4.77 -16.63 -27.19
CA GLN A 231 4.45 -17.00 -25.80
C GLN A 231 4.67 -15.84 -24.84
N TYR A 232 5.65 -14.97 -25.10
CA TYR A 232 5.96 -13.79 -24.31
C TYR A 232 4.88 -12.73 -24.50
N GLU A 233 4.52 -12.38 -25.74
CA GLU A 233 3.39 -11.48 -26.05
C GLU A 233 2.09 -11.98 -25.41
N ASN A 234 1.82 -13.28 -25.51
CA ASN A 234 0.61 -13.87 -24.92
C ASN A 234 0.67 -13.95 -23.38
N LYS A 235 1.85 -13.87 -22.76
CA LYS A 235 2.04 -13.77 -21.31
C LYS A 235 2.03 -12.32 -20.82
N ASP A 236 2.51 -11.40 -21.64
CA ASP A 236 2.44 -9.95 -21.40
C ASP A 236 0.98 -9.49 -21.47
N ASP A 237 0.22 -9.97 -22.46
CA ASP A 237 -1.23 -9.75 -22.55
C ASP A 237 -1.96 -10.32 -21.32
N GLU A 238 -1.62 -11.55 -20.89
CA GLU A 238 -2.18 -12.16 -19.68
C GLU A 238 -1.79 -11.39 -18.41
N PHE A 239 -0.58 -10.82 -18.37
CA PHE A 239 -0.11 -9.99 -17.27
C PHE A 239 -0.85 -8.65 -17.21
N VAL A 240 -1.02 -7.98 -18.35
CA VAL A 240 -1.80 -6.74 -18.47
C VAL A 240 -3.25 -6.98 -18.06
N GLU A 241 -3.88 -8.06 -18.53
CA GLU A 241 -5.24 -8.43 -18.13
C GLU A 241 -5.34 -8.68 -16.61
N LYS A 242 -4.33 -9.31 -16.00
CA LYS A 242 -4.28 -9.51 -14.54
C LYS A 242 -4.01 -8.23 -13.77
N GLN A 243 -3.23 -7.31 -14.32
CA GLN A 243 -2.99 -6.00 -13.72
C GLN A 243 -4.27 -5.16 -13.73
N GLU A 244 -4.97 -5.10 -14.86
CA GLU A 244 -6.28 -4.43 -14.98
C GLU A 244 -7.30 -5.04 -14.00
N ALA A 245 -7.38 -6.37 -13.90
CA ALA A 245 -8.25 -7.03 -12.94
C ALA A 245 -7.88 -6.73 -11.47
N CYS A 246 -6.60 -6.47 -11.19
CA CYS A 246 -6.14 -6.09 -9.86
C CYS A 246 -6.54 -4.65 -9.53
N GLU A 247 -6.39 -3.73 -10.48
CA GLU A 247 -6.85 -2.33 -10.35
C GLU A 247 -8.37 -2.24 -10.19
N GLU A 248 -9.12 -3.08 -10.92
CA GLU A 248 -10.56 -3.19 -10.81
C GLU A 248 -10.98 -3.75 -9.44
N ALA A 249 -10.25 -4.74 -8.91
CA ALA A 249 -10.46 -5.27 -7.58
C ALA A 249 -10.09 -4.29 -6.45
N GLU A 250 -9.02 -3.50 -6.61
CA GLU A 250 -8.65 -2.43 -5.67
C GLU A 250 -9.71 -1.32 -5.66
N THR A 251 -10.22 -0.94 -6.84
CA THR A 251 -11.33 0.03 -6.94
C THR A 251 -12.58 -0.49 -6.25
N ALA A 252 -12.96 -1.75 -6.49
CA ALA A 252 -14.10 -2.37 -5.83
C ALA A 252 -13.90 -2.49 -4.30
N TYR A 253 -12.68 -2.76 -3.84
CA TYR A 253 -12.36 -2.76 -2.41
C TYR A 253 -12.53 -1.37 -1.79
N ASP A 254 -12.00 -0.33 -2.42
CA ASP A 254 -12.09 1.05 -1.93
C ASP A 254 -13.55 1.55 -1.90
N GLU A 255 -14.36 1.18 -2.90
CA GLU A 255 -15.80 1.45 -2.91
C GLU A 255 -16.51 0.76 -1.74
N VAL A 256 -16.29 -0.55 -1.55
CA VAL A 256 -16.90 -1.31 -0.44
C VAL A 256 -16.42 -0.80 0.92
N ALA A 257 -15.14 -0.45 1.06
CA ALA A 257 -14.59 0.11 2.28
C ALA A 257 -15.21 1.47 2.60
N GLY A 258 -15.38 2.33 1.59
CA GLY A 258 -16.06 3.62 1.72
C GLY A 258 -17.52 3.47 2.15
N GLU A 259 -18.28 2.57 1.49
CA GLU A 259 -19.66 2.27 1.86
C GLU A 259 -19.78 1.73 3.29
N LEU A 260 -18.85 0.85 3.71
CA LEU A 260 -18.82 0.32 5.07
C LEU A 260 -18.50 1.40 6.10
N GLU A 261 -17.56 2.30 5.83
CA GLU A 261 -17.26 3.43 6.72
C GLU A 261 -18.45 4.38 6.88
N GLU A 262 -19.15 4.68 5.78
CA GLU A 262 -20.36 5.50 5.81
C GLU A 262 -21.47 4.82 6.62
N LEU A 263 -21.70 3.52 6.39
CA LEU A 263 -22.72 2.74 7.10
C LEU A 263 -22.40 2.62 8.60
N ILE A 264 -21.12 2.48 8.98
CA ILE A 264 -20.68 2.49 10.38
C ILE A 264 -20.91 3.86 11.01
N ARG A 265 -20.61 4.95 10.29
CA ARG A 265 -20.82 6.33 10.77
C ARG A 265 -22.31 6.60 10.99
N ASP A 266 -23.15 6.29 10.02
CA ASP A 266 -24.60 6.47 10.10
C ASP A 266 -25.21 5.62 11.22
N TRP A 267 -24.80 4.35 11.34
CA TRP A 267 -25.22 3.49 12.45
C TRP A 267 -24.81 4.06 13.80
N LYS A 268 -23.60 4.63 13.91
CA LYS A 268 -23.12 5.24 15.16
C LYS A 268 -23.92 6.49 15.50
N GLU A 269 -24.24 7.34 14.53
CA GLU A 269 -25.08 8.53 14.72
C GLU A 269 -26.50 8.14 15.18
N GLU A 270 -27.14 7.15 14.53
CA GLU A 270 -28.47 6.65 14.91
C GLU A 270 -28.46 5.97 16.29
N ALA A 271 -27.45 5.14 16.56
CA ALA A 271 -27.31 4.46 17.84
C ALA A 271 -27.05 5.44 18.99
N TRP A 272 -26.33 6.55 18.74
CA TRP A 272 -26.12 7.60 19.72
C TRP A 272 -27.40 8.37 20.01
N ASP A 273 -28.15 8.79 18.98
CA ASP A 273 -29.45 9.45 19.16
C ASP A 273 -30.45 8.55 19.94
N THR A 274 -30.48 7.26 19.62
CA THR A 274 -31.32 6.29 20.34
C THR A 274 -30.86 6.09 21.78
N ALA A 275 -29.55 5.99 22.02
CA ALA A 275 -28.99 5.84 23.35
C ALA A 275 -29.23 7.08 24.22
N ASP A 276 -29.13 8.28 23.64
CA ASP A 276 -29.41 9.55 24.32
C ASP A 276 -30.90 9.65 24.71
N LYS A 277 -31.81 9.27 23.81
CA LYS A 277 -33.26 9.18 24.11
C LYS A 277 -33.56 8.17 25.21
N LEU A 278 -32.96 6.98 25.18
CA LEU A 278 -33.13 5.97 26.24
C LEU A 278 -32.56 6.43 27.58
N ALA A 279 -31.42 7.12 27.57
CA ALA A 279 -30.84 7.72 28.77
C ALA A 279 -31.73 8.84 29.32
N ALA A 280 -32.30 9.68 28.44
CA ALA A 280 -33.26 10.72 28.82
C ALA A 280 -34.54 10.13 29.40
N ILE A 281 -35.10 9.06 28.81
CA ILE A 281 -36.26 8.34 29.36
C ILE A 281 -35.93 7.84 30.76
N THR A 282 -34.84 7.11 30.93
CA THR A 282 -34.44 6.57 32.24
C THR A 282 -34.23 7.68 33.27
N ARG A 283 -33.78 8.86 32.84
CA ARG A 283 -33.48 9.99 33.73
C ARG A 283 -34.72 10.77 34.15
N TYR A 284 -35.69 10.95 33.25
CA TYR A 284 -36.82 11.86 33.44
C TYR A 284 -38.17 11.15 33.58
N GLU A 285 -38.22 9.82 33.50
CA GLU A 285 -39.48 9.05 33.53
C GLU A 285 -40.35 9.38 34.75
N ASP A 286 -39.77 9.34 35.95
CA ASP A 286 -40.51 9.61 37.19
C ASP A 286 -40.97 11.08 37.25
N ASP A 287 -40.08 12.03 36.94
CA ASP A 287 -40.38 13.47 36.95
C ASP A 287 -41.49 13.81 35.95
N VAL A 288 -41.39 13.32 34.71
CA VAL A 288 -42.37 13.57 33.64
C VAL A 288 -43.72 12.95 34.00
N LYS A 289 -43.72 11.73 34.55
CA LYS A 289 -44.96 11.08 34.98
C LYS A 289 -45.65 11.87 36.09
N SER A 290 -44.90 12.30 37.09
CA SER A 290 -45.39 13.12 38.19
C SER A 290 -45.94 14.47 37.69
N ALA A 291 -45.22 15.14 36.80
CA ALA A 291 -45.66 16.39 36.18
C ALA A 291 -46.92 16.23 35.30
N ILE A 292 -47.06 15.10 34.59
CA ILE A 292 -48.28 14.79 33.84
C ILE A 292 -49.45 14.54 34.80
N ASP A 293 -49.24 13.84 35.90
CA ASP A 293 -50.26 13.59 36.92
C ASP A 293 -50.71 14.89 37.62
N ASP A 294 -49.77 15.81 37.90
CA ASP A 294 -50.05 17.16 38.42
C ASP A 294 -50.86 17.99 37.43
N LEU A 295 -50.48 17.96 36.14
CA LEU A 295 -51.23 18.62 35.07
C LEU A 295 -52.65 18.05 34.94
N ALA A 296 -52.79 16.71 34.98
CA ALA A 296 -54.08 16.04 34.94
C ALA A 296 -54.95 16.42 36.14
N THR A 297 -54.36 16.49 37.33
CA THR A 297 -55.04 16.93 38.56
C THR A 297 -55.51 18.38 38.43
N HIS A 298 -54.67 19.26 37.88
CA HIS A 298 -55.04 20.65 37.63
C HIS A 298 -56.21 20.77 36.64
N LEU A 299 -56.14 20.04 35.53
CA LEU A 299 -57.21 19.99 34.53
C LEU A 299 -58.51 19.47 35.12
N SER A 300 -58.47 18.37 35.90
CA SER A 300 -59.64 17.82 36.58
C SER A 300 -60.26 18.83 37.55
N THR A 301 -59.44 19.49 38.37
CA THR A 301 -59.93 20.51 39.32
C THR A 301 -60.63 21.67 38.59
N LYS A 302 -60.10 22.08 37.43
CA LYS A 302 -60.72 23.12 36.61
C LYS A 302 -61.98 22.65 35.90
N ALA A 303 -62.03 21.39 35.47
CA ALA A 303 -63.23 20.79 34.91
C ALA A 303 -64.36 20.71 35.97
N ASP A 304 -64.06 20.26 37.18
CA ASP A 304 -65.01 20.20 38.30
C ASP A 304 -65.56 21.59 38.64
N ALA A 305 -64.72 22.63 38.59
CA ALA A 305 -65.16 24.01 38.79
C ALA A 305 -66.10 24.52 37.67
N VAL A 306 -65.90 24.07 36.43
CA VAL A 306 -66.83 24.36 35.32
C VAL A 306 -68.16 23.64 35.52
N GLU A 307 -68.19 22.47 36.16
CA GLU A 307 -69.43 21.75 36.47
C GLU A 307 -70.30 22.42 37.56
N SER A 308 -69.85 23.50 38.21
CA SER A 308 -70.65 24.23 39.20
C SER A 308 -72.04 24.64 38.67
N ASP A 309 -73.01 24.71 39.58
CA ASP A 309 -74.36 25.21 39.30
C ASP A 309 -74.44 26.75 39.45
N ASP A 310 -73.38 27.40 39.94
CA ASP A 310 -73.28 28.86 40.00
C ASP A 310 -72.60 29.40 38.73
N ILE A 311 -73.38 30.12 37.93
CA ILE A 311 -72.90 30.75 36.69
C ILE A 311 -71.71 31.70 36.92
N GLN A 312 -71.66 32.41 38.05
CA GLN A 312 -70.54 33.32 38.34
C GLN A 312 -69.26 32.54 38.65
N GLU A 313 -69.38 31.34 39.23
CA GLU A 313 -68.25 30.46 39.50
C GLU A 313 -67.67 29.86 38.22
N VAL A 314 -68.55 29.43 37.29
CA VAL A 314 -68.15 28.95 35.96
C VAL A 314 -67.46 30.07 35.16
N GLN A 315 -68.05 31.26 35.11
CA GLN A 315 -67.49 32.42 34.38
C GLN A 315 -66.11 32.83 34.89
N ASN A 316 -65.89 32.76 36.20
CA ASN A 316 -64.60 33.11 36.81
C ASN A 316 -63.53 32.00 36.65
N THR A 317 -63.90 30.81 36.18
CA THR A 317 -62.95 29.71 35.99
C THR A 317 -62.12 29.92 34.72
N THR A 318 -60.80 29.98 34.88
CA THR A 318 -59.84 30.07 33.75
C THR A 318 -58.78 29.00 33.84
N LEU A 319 -58.47 28.36 32.72
CA LEU A 319 -57.35 27.43 32.58
C LEU A 319 -56.05 28.24 32.37
N GLN A 320 -55.21 28.35 33.40
CA GLN A 320 -53.98 29.14 33.36
C GLN A 320 -52.74 28.23 33.26
N LEU A 321 -52.54 27.60 32.10
CA LEU A 321 -51.44 26.62 31.90
C LEU A 321 -50.02 27.20 32.04
N ASN A 322 -49.87 28.53 32.03
CA ASN A 322 -48.57 29.21 32.23
C ASN A 322 -48.13 29.29 33.68
N THR A 323 -49.10 29.24 34.58
CA THR A 323 -48.89 29.30 36.03
C THR A 323 -49.06 27.92 36.66
N VAL A 324 -49.31 26.89 35.83
CA VAL A 324 -49.30 25.50 36.28
C VAL A 324 -47.88 25.16 36.66
N GLY A 325 -47.57 25.22 37.95
CA GLY A 325 -46.33 24.70 38.49
C GLY A 325 -45.67 25.57 39.57
N PRO A 326 -44.52 25.11 40.11
CA PRO A 326 -43.69 24.05 39.55
C PRO A 326 -44.42 22.71 39.51
N LEU A 327 -44.45 22.08 38.33
CA LEU A 327 -44.98 20.73 38.13
C LEU A 327 -43.90 19.81 38.70
N ASP A 328 -44.09 19.28 39.90
CA ASP A 328 -43.07 18.52 40.65
C ASP A 328 -41.63 19.12 40.72
N GLU A 329 -40.58 18.33 40.42
CA GLU A 329 -39.15 18.69 40.55
C GLU A 329 -38.68 19.78 39.55
N PHE A 330 -39.56 20.27 38.69
CA PHE A 330 -39.21 21.24 37.66
C PHE A 330 -39.10 22.67 38.25
N GLU A 331 -37.95 23.33 38.08
CA GLU A 331 -37.67 24.65 38.68
C GLU A 331 -38.53 25.80 38.10
N ALA A 332 -39.25 25.58 37.00
CA ALA A 332 -40.02 26.60 36.30
C ALA A 332 -41.50 26.20 36.13
N SER A 333 -42.39 27.19 36.23
CA SER A 333 -43.83 27.01 36.04
C SER A 333 -44.19 26.94 34.55
N GLY A 334 -45.25 26.21 34.24
CA GLY A 334 -45.86 26.07 32.93
C GLY A 334 -45.47 24.78 32.22
N LEU A 335 -46.00 24.59 31.01
CA LEU A 335 -45.75 23.37 30.22
C LEU A 335 -44.38 23.33 29.53
N LYS A 336 -43.64 24.45 29.51
CA LYS A 336 -42.37 24.55 28.78
C LYS A 336 -41.31 23.55 29.29
N PRO A 337 -41.04 23.45 30.61
CA PRO A 337 -40.05 22.50 31.13
C PRO A 337 -40.44 21.04 30.89
N LEU A 338 -41.73 20.72 31.00
CA LEU A 338 -42.27 19.39 30.68
C LEU A 338 -42.08 19.06 29.19
N ASN A 339 -42.41 19.99 28.29
CA ASN A 339 -42.25 19.79 26.85
C ASN A 339 -40.78 19.68 26.42
N GLU A 340 -39.86 20.39 27.07
CA GLU A 340 -38.41 20.23 26.85
C GLU A 340 -37.95 18.80 27.21
N LYS A 341 -38.48 18.21 28.28
CA LYS A 341 -38.16 16.82 28.68
C LYS A 341 -38.84 15.76 27.83
N LEU A 342 -40.07 15.99 27.39
CA LEU A 342 -40.72 15.13 26.41
C LEU A 342 -39.93 15.12 25.09
N ASP A 343 -39.44 16.27 24.64
CA ASP A 343 -38.59 16.38 23.44
C ASP A 343 -37.26 15.64 23.59
N ASP A 344 -36.56 15.83 24.74
CA ASP A 344 -35.34 15.09 25.08
C ASP A 344 -35.56 13.55 25.07
N MET A 345 -36.75 13.09 25.47
CA MET A 345 -37.16 11.67 25.46
C MET A 345 -37.65 11.17 24.09
N GLY A 346 -37.76 12.04 23.08
CA GLY A 346 -38.33 11.71 21.77
C GLY A 346 -39.85 11.49 21.77
N VAL A 347 -40.56 12.08 22.75
CA VAL A 347 -42.02 12.02 22.90
C VAL A 347 -42.64 13.33 22.40
N ALA A 348 -43.81 13.24 21.77
CA ALA A 348 -44.52 14.41 21.27
C ALA A 348 -44.88 15.40 22.40
N GLN A 349 -44.68 16.68 22.14
CA GLN A 349 -45.01 17.76 23.07
C GLN A 349 -46.52 17.90 23.28
N ILE A 350 -46.91 18.38 24.47
CA ILE A 350 -48.29 18.70 24.79
C ILE A 350 -48.65 20.05 24.15
N ASP A 351 -49.66 20.06 23.28
CA ASP A 351 -50.17 21.28 22.65
C ASP A 351 -51.02 22.09 23.62
N ARG A 352 -50.40 23.15 24.15
CA ARG A 352 -51.04 24.10 25.05
C ARG A 352 -52.24 24.81 24.42
N ASN A 353 -52.12 25.25 23.17
CA ASN A 353 -53.16 26.05 22.53
C ASN A 353 -54.41 25.19 22.28
N GLN A 354 -54.19 23.93 21.89
CA GLN A 354 -55.27 22.97 21.72
C GLN A 354 -56.00 22.74 23.05
N LEU A 355 -55.28 22.47 24.15
CA LEU A 355 -55.89 22.27 25.47
C LEU A 355 -56.69 23.48 25.96
N GLU A 356 -56.15 24.70 25.79
CA GLU A 356 -56.87 25.94 26.16
C GLU A 356 -58.14 26.14 25.32
N ALA A 357 -58.08 25.82 24.02
CA ALA A 357 -59.24 25.91 23.12
C ALA A 357 -60.32 24.89 23.48
N GLU A 358 -59.95 23.63 23.73
CA GLU A 358 -60.89 22.58 24.13
C GLU A 358 -61.57 22.90 25.47
N PHE A 359 -60.81 23.40 26.45
CA PHE A 359 -61.35 23.85 27.73
C PHE A 359 -62.35 25.00 27.57
N ALA A 360 -62.02 26.00 26.75
CA ALA A 360 -62.90 27.13 26.49
C ALA A 360 -64.24 26.68 25.88
N ILE A 361 -64.22 25.74 24.93
CA ILE A 361 -65.45 25.18 24.32
C ILE A 361 -66.35 24.54 25.38
N VAL A 362 -65.77 23.73 26.29
CA VAL A 362 -66.54 23.06 27.35
C VAL A 362 -67.13 24.08 28.32
N LYS A 363 -66.36 25.08 28.71
CA LYS A 363 -66.81 26.17 29.57
C LYS A 363 -67.96 26.96 28.94
N ASP A 364 -67.80 27.42 27.70
CA ASP A 364 -68.81 28.20 26.98
C ASP A 364 -70.13 27.41 26.83
N ALA A 365 -70.04 26.11 26.55
CA ALA A 365 -71.21 25.23 26.47
C ALA A 365 -71.96 25.12 27.82
N ARG A 366 -71.23 25.07 28.93
CA ARG A 366 -71.82 25.00 30.28
C ARG A 366 -72.43 26.33 30.71
N GLU A 367 -71.79 27.45 30.41
CA GLU A 367 -72.35 28.79 30.64
C GLU A 367 -73.70 28.97 29.92
N LEU A 368 -73.74 28.62 28.63
CA LEU A 368 -74.98 28.65 27.84
C LEU A 368 -76.08 27.76 28.43
N HIS A 369 -75.71 26.60 28.96
CA HIS A 369 -76.66 25.70 29.64
C HIS A 369 -77.23 26.32 30.92
N LEU A 370 -76.42 27.01 31.73
CA LEU A 370 -76.89 27.68 32.95
C LEU A 370 -77.73 28.94 32.64
N GLU A 371 -77.39 29.70 31.59
CA GLU A 371 -78.13 30.91 31.18
C GLU A 371 -79.48 30.62 30.52
N HIS A 372 -79.57 29.51 29.78
CA HIS A 372 -80.70 29.24 28.88
C HIS A 372 -81.36 27.87 29.08
N GLY A 373 -80.73 26.95 29.82
CA GLY A 373 -81.14 25.55 29.99
C GLY A 373 -81.85 25.23 31.31
N GLY A 374 -82.07 26.20 32.22
CA GLY A 374 -82.85 26.04 33.45
C GLY A 374 -84.38 25.86 33.26
N TRP A 375 -84.81 25.28 32.13
CA TRP A 375 -86.18 24.83 31.89
C TRP A 375 -86.16 23.38 31.40
N LEU A 376 -86.14 22.45 32.35
CA LEU A 376 -86.86 21.18 32.29
C LEU A 376 -87.37 20.83 33.69
#